data_AF-A0A3N5XNZ8-F1
#
_entry.id   AF-A0A3N5XNZ8-F1
#
_cell.length_a   1.000
_cell.length_b   1.000
_cell.length_c   1.000
_cell.angle_alpha   90.00
_cell.angle_beta   90.00
_cell.angle_gamma   90.00
#
_symmetry.space_group_name_H-M   'P 1'
#
loop_
_entity.id
_entity.type
_entity.pdbx_description
1 polymer ?
#
loop_
_entity_poly.entity_id
_entity_poly.type
_entity_poly.pdbx_seq_one_letter_code
_entity_poly.pdbx_strand_id
1 'polypeptide(L)'
;IDAVQLHGDESPDMCLRFGRRVIKAVTAADLPHCSRWPESITLLVDASDAVRRGGTGQRADWASVAPFARRRRLILAGGLDPANVAEAVATVRPLAIDLSSGVESAPGIKDATRMRALFEALRQAEGEWR
;
A
#
# COMPACT_ATOMS: atom_id res chain seq x y z
N ILE A 1 14.18 -14.71 1.86
CA ILE A 1 13.74 -13.30 1.94
C ILE A 1 14.37 -12.55 0.78
N ASP A 2 13.55 -12.07 -0.17
CA ASP A 2 14.02 -11.51 -1.45
C ASP A 2 13.97 -9.97 -1.52
N ALA A 3 13.43 -9.35 -0.48
CA ALA A 3 13.37 -7.90 -0.29
C ALA A 3 13.40 -7.56 1.21
N VAL A 4 13.81 -6.34 1.55
CA VAL A 4 13.77 -5.79 2.91
C VAL A 4 12.75 -4.66 2.93
N GLN A 5 11.81 -4.70 3.88
CA GLN A 5 10.81 -3.66 4.07
C GLN A 5 11.18 -2.79 5.27
N LEU A 6 11.36 -1.48 5.05
CA LEU A 6 11.85 -0.52 6.03
C LEU A 6 10.74 0.45 6.42
N HIS A 7 10.47 0.54 7.73
CA HIS A 7 9.34 1.29 8.29
C HIS A 7 9.74 2.46 9.19
N GLY A 8 11.03 2.66 9.46
CA GLY A 8 11.50 3.74 10.32
C GLY A 8 11.79 5.03 9.55
N ASP A 9 12.73 5.80 10.09
CA ASP A 9 13.17 7.08 9.56
C ASP A 9 14.44 6.94 8.70
N GLU A 10 14.60 5.80 8.02
CA GLU A 10 15.81 5.52 7.25
C GLU A 10 15.99 6.56 6.14
N SER A 11 17.24 6.97 5.86
CA SER A 11 17.54 7.85 4.74
C SER A 11 17.61 7.08 3.41
N PRO A 12 17.50 7.78 2.26
CA PRO A 12 17.75 7.17 0.95
C PRO A 12 19.09 6.41 0.88
N ASP A 13 20.17 7.00 1.40
CA ASP A 13 21.50 6.36 1.40
C ASP A 13 21.54 5.11 2.27
N MET A 14 20.81 5.09 3.38
CA MET A 14 20.68 3.90 4.21
C MET A 14 19.94 2.78 3.47
N CYS A 15 18.87 3.12 2.75
CA CYS A 15 18.12 2.15 1.96
C CYS A 15 18.97 1.53 0.83
N LEU A 16 19.88 2.30 0.23
CA LEU A 16 20.77 1.79 -0.83
C LEU A 16 21.87 0.86 -0.32
N ARG A 17 22.15 0.84 0.99
CA ARG A 17 23.20 -0.03 1.57
C ARG A 17 22.77 -1.48 1.72
N PHE A 18 21.49 -1.79 1.55
CA PHE A 18 21.02 -3.17 1.60
C PHE A 18 21.38 -3.88 0.29
N GLY A 19 22.08 -5.02 0.38
CA GLY A 19 22.41 -5.87 -0.78
C GLY A 19 21.22 -6.62 -1.39
N ARG A 20 19.99 -6.11 -1.21
CA ARG A 20 18.72 -6.70 -1.65
C ARG A 20 17.77 -5.59 -2.07
N ARG A 21 16.69 -5.94 -2.78
CA ARG A 21 15.61 -4.98 -3.09
C ARG A 21 15.04 -4.40 -1.80
N VAL A 22 14.77 -3.10 -1.79
CA VAL A 22 14.21 -2.40 -0.65
C VAL A 22 12.81 -1.87 -0.98
N ILE A 23 11.91 -2.09 -0.04
CA ILE A 23 10.58 -1.48 0.00
C ILE A 23 10.60 -0.49 1.17
N LYS A 24 10.43 0.81 0.89
CA LYS A 24 10.36 1.83 1.93
C LYS A 24 8.91 2.20 2.21
N ALA A 25 8.46 2.01 3.44
CA ALA A 25 7.17 2.52 3.88
C ALA A 25 7.23 4.04 4.08
N VAL A 26 6.24 4.74 3.53
CA VAL A 26 6.02 6.18 3.65
C VAL A 26 4.52 6.44 3.83
N THR A 27 4.17 7.58 4.43
CA THR A 27 2.76 8.00 4.54
C THR A 27 2.31 8.70 3.26
N ALA A 28 1.00 8.82 3.04
CA ALA A 28 0.47 9.67 1.96
C ALA A 28 0.97 11.12 2.07
N ALA A 29 1.17 11.64 3.28
CA ALA A 29 1.69 12.99 3.53
C ALA A 29 3.16 13.16 3.09
N ASP A 30 3.93 12.08 2.99
CA ASP A 30 5.32 12.12 2.51
C ASP A 30 5.43 12.16 0.97
N LEU A 31 4.35 11.90 0.25
CA LEU A 31 4.36 11.80 -1.21
C LEU A 31 4.89 13.06 -1.93
N PRO A 32 4.60 14.30 -1.49
CA PRO A 32 5.22 15.49 -2.08
C PRO A 32 6.76 15.50 -2.03
N HIS A 33 7.36 14.73 -1.12
CA HIS A 33 8.81 14.59 -0.95
C HIS A 33 9.36 13.28 -1.54
N CYS A 34 8.55 12.53 -2.30
CA CYS A 34 8.95 11.20 -2.76
C CYS A 34 10.09 11.21 -3.78
N SER A 35 10.37 12.35 -4.41
CA SER A 35 11.48 12.53 -5.36
C SER A 35 12.85 12.30 -4.74
N ARG A 36 12.99 12.41 -3.41
CA ARG A 36 14.23 12.09 -2.69
C ARG A 36 14.61 10.61 -2.75
N TRP A 37 13.65 9.73 -3.02
CA TRP A 37 13.88 8.30 -3.05
C TRP A 37 14.35 7.87 -4.44
N PRO A 38 15.45 7.11 -4.57
CA PRO A 38 15.90 6.56 -5.85
C PRO A 38 14.84 5.66 -6.48
N GLU A 39 14.71 5.62 -7.81
CA GLU A 39 13.70 4.79 -8.50
C GLU A 39 13.84 3.29 -8.24
N SER A 40 15.04 2.83 -7.86
CA SER A 40 15.31 1.45 -7.45
C SER A 40 14.61 1.05 -6.14
N ILE A 41 14.15 2.02 -5.35
CA ILE A 41 13.40 1.81 -4.12
C ILE A 41 11.90 1.79 -4.44
N THR A 42 11.25 0.66 -4.17
CA THR A 42 9.79 0.56 -4.21
C THR A 42 9.22 1.28 -3.00
N LEU A 43 8.26 2.17 -3.21
CA LEU A 43 7.58 2.84 -2.10
C LEU A 43 6.33 2.04 -1.71
N LEU A 44 6.18 1.75 -0.43
CA LEU A 44 4.91 1.31 0.14
C LEU A 44 4.25 2.53 0.76
N VAL A 45 3.11 2.92 0.23
CA VAL A 45 2.39 4.12 0.64
C VAL A 45 1.25 3.66 1.53
N ASP A 46 1.35 3.95 2.82
CA ASP A 46 0.23 3.81 3.73
C ASP A 46 -0.71 5.00 3.52
N ALA A 47 -1.85 4.71 2.88
CA ALA A 47 -2.89 5.68 2.60
C ALA A 47 -3.89 5.82 3.76
N SER A 48 -3.74 5.01 4.83
CA SER A 48 -4.52 5.25 6.05
C SER A 48 -4.06 6.55 6.69
N ASP A 49 -5.03 7.38 7.09
CA ASP A 49 -4.84 8.76 7.53
C ASP A 49 -3.69 8.89 8.55
N ALA A 50 -2.69 9.72 8.20
CA ALA A 50 -1.51 10.00 9.03
C ALA A 50 -1.88 10.62 10.39
N VAL A 51 -3.11 11.13 10.56
CA VAL A 51 -3.55 11.77 11.79
C VAL A 51 -3.94 10.77 12.88
N ARG A 52 -4.31 9.51 12.58
CA ARG A 52 -4.66 8.54 13.62
C ARG A 52 -4.26 7.11 13.29
N ARG A 53 -3.25 6.63 14.02
CA ARG A 53 -3.16 5.21 14.42
C ARG A 53 -4.42 4.83 15.20
N GLY A 54 -5.50 4.47 14.50
CA GLY A 54 -6.71 3.88 15.08
C GLY A 54 -8.01 4.70 14.92
N GLY A 55 -9.00 4.10 14.24
CA GLY A 55 -10.37 4.07 14.76
C GLY A 55 -11.40 5.11 14.29
N THR A 56 -11.17 5.93 13.25
CA THR A 56 -12.19 6.91 12.81
C THR A 56 -13.10 6.47 11.67
N GLY A 57 -12.80 5.36 10.99
CA GLY A 57 -13.60 4.90 9.86
C GLY A 57 -13.58 5.83 8.64
N GLN A 58 -12.71 6.85 8.61
CA GLN A 58 -12.52 7.67 7.42
C GLN A 58 -11.69 6.90 6.39
N ARG A 59 -12.21 6.80 5.17
CA ARG A 59 -11.55 6.10 4.06
C ARG A 59 -10.27 6.85 3.67
N ALA A 60 -9.23 6.09 3.37
CA ALA A 60 -7.98 6.58 2.81
C ALA A 60 -8.24 7.47 1.57
N ASP A 61 -7.57 8.62 1.48
CA ASP A 61 -7.66 9.51 0.30
C ASP A 61 -6.79 8.94 -0.84
N TRP A 62 -7.29 7.92 -1.51
CA TRP A 62 -6.65 7.30 -2.67
C TRP A 62 -6.44 8.26 -3.85
N ALA A 63 -7.25 9.30 -3.98
CA ALA A 63 -7.12 10.28 -5.04
C ALA A 63 -5.82 11.09 -4.89
N SER A 64 -5.37 11.34 -3.66
CA SER A 64 -4.07 11.96 -3.40
C SER A 64 -2.88 11.08 -3.83
N VAL A 65 -3.04 9.75 -3.80
CA VAL A 65 -1.97 8.78 -4.11
C VAL A 65 -1.89 8.48 -5.62
N ALA A 66 -3.03 8.48 -6.32
CA ALA A 66 -3.14 8.08 -7.72
C ALA A 66 -2.16 8.83 -8.68
N PRO A 67 -1.93 10.15 -8.58
CA PRO A 67 -0.95 10.85 -9.43
C PRO A 67 0.48 10.32 -9.28
N PHE A 68 0.85 9.84 -8.10
CA PHE A 68 2.18 9.30 -7.81
C PHE A 68 2.34 7.89 -8.37
N ALA A 69 1.32 7.04 -8.25
CA ALA A 69 1.32 5.69 -8.82
C ALA A 69 1.50 5.70 -10.35
N ARG A 70 1.02 6.75 -11.05
CA ARG A 70 1.24 6.93 -12.49
C ARG A 70 2.68 7.24 -12.88
N ARG A 71 3.47 7.82 -11.96
CA ARG A 71 4.85 8.26 -12.21
C ARG A 71 5.88 7.31 -11.64
N ARG A 72 5.48 6.50 -10.66
CA ARG A 72 6.39 5.65 -9.88
C ARG A 72 5.72 4.36 -9.45
N ARG A 73 6.48 3.27 -9.51
CA ARG A 73 6.11 1.99 -8.93
C ARG A 73 5.92 2.13 -7.42
N LEU A 74 4.68 1.96 -6.95
CA LEU A 74 4.34 1.95 -5.54
C LEU A 74 3.41 0.80 -5.18
N ILE A 75 3.49 0.38 -3.92
CA ILE A 75 2.60 -0.56 -3.26
C ILE A 75 1.62 0.26 -2.43
N LEU A 76 0.32 0.04 -2.62
CA LEU A 76 -0.71 0.71 -1.82
C LEU A 76 -1.00 -0.10 -0.55
N ALA A 77 -0.96 0.54 0.61
CA ALA A 77 -1.28 -0.05 1.90
C ALA A 77 -2.29 0.84 2.66
N GLY A 78 -2.74 0.35 3.81
CA GLY A 78 -3.56 1.12 4.73
C GLY A 78 -5.06 0.83 4.59
N GLY A 79 -5.61 0.10 5.55
CA GLY A 79 -7.07 -0.09 5.68
C GLY A 79 -7.76 -0.83 4.53
N LEU A 80 -7.02 -1.54 3.68
CA LEU A 80 -7.60 -2.29 2.56
C LEU A 80 -8.33 -3.55 3.04
N ASP A 81 -9.55 -3.76 2.53
CA ASP A 81 -10.44 -4.87 2.88
C ASP A 81 -11.26 -5.33 1.65
N PRO A 82 -12.00 -6.45 1.73
CA PRO A 82 -12.79 -6.95 0.60
C PRO A 82 -13.84 -5.97 0.06
N ALA A 83 -14.35 -5.06 0.88
CA ALA A 83 -15.39 -4.11 0.48
C ALA A 83 -14.83 -2.87 -0.23
N ASN A 84 -13.52 -2.61 -0.12
CA ASN A 84 -12.91 -1.37 -0.57
C ASN A 84 -11.74 -1.57 -1.55
N VAL A 85 -11.17 -2.77 -1.62
CA VAL A 85 -9.95 -3.05 -2.41
C VAL A 85 -10.13 -2.83 -3.90
N ALA A 86 -11.29 -3.16 -4.47
CA ALA A 86 -11.57 -2.99 -5.89
C ALA A 86 -11.54 -1.50 -6.29
N GLU A 87 -12.22 -0.65 -5.51
CA GLU A 87 -12.24 0.81 -5.69
C GLU A 87 -10.83 1.41 -5.52
N ALA A 88 -10.08 0.93 -4.52
CA ALA A 88 -8.72 1.38 -4.26
C ALA A 88 -7.79 1.13 -5.45
N VAL A 89 -7.81 -0.10 -5.99
CA VAL A 89 -7.00 -0.48 -7.15
C VAL A 89 -7.47 0.27 -8.40
N ALA A 90 -8.78 0.50 -8.57
CA ALA A 90 -9.33 1.28 -9.69
C ALA A 90 -8.82 2.71 -9.71
N THR A 91 -8.83 3.32 -8.54
CA THR A 91 -8.48 4.72 -8.35
C THR A 91 -6.97 4.92 -8.48
N VAL A 92 -6.18 4.11 -7.75
CA VAL A 92 -4.73 4.33 -7.62
C VAL A 92 -3.94 3.66 -8.74
N ARG A 93 -4.40 2.50 -9.23
CA ARG A 93 -3.64 1.61 -10.14
C ARG A 93 -2.22 1.33 -9.64
N PRO A 94 -2.05 0.80 -8.41
CA PRO A 94 -0.73 0.57 -7.83
C PRO A 94 -0.04 -0.65 -8.47
N LEU A 95 1.27 -0.79 -8.26
CA LEU A 95 2.03 -1.99 -8.68
C LEU A 95 1.56 -3.23 -7.92
N ALA A 96 1.27 -3.06 -6.63
CA ALA A 96 0.75 -4.10 -5.75
C ALA A 96 -0.04 -3.47 -4.61
N ILE A 97 -0.75 -4.30 -3.85
CA ILE A 97 -1.39 -3.92 -2.59
C ILE A 97 -0.73 -4.65 -1.42
N ASP A 98 -0.71 -4.03 -0.25
CA ASP A 98 -0.28 -4.64 1.01
C ASP A 98 -1.46 -4.70 2.00
N LEU A 99 -1.62 -5.86 2.63
CA LEU A 99 -2.81 -6.20 3.42
C LEU A 99 -2.41 -6.72 4.79
N SER A 100 -2.91 -6.06 5.84
CA SER A 100 -2.77 -6.53 7.22
C SER A 100 -4.15 -6.86 7.80
N SER A 101 -4.73 -5.93 8.57
CA SER A 101 -5.91 -6.15 9.41
C SER A 101 -7.23 -6.37 8.66
N GLY A 102 -7.39 -5.84 7.44
CA GLY A 102 -8.65 -5.97 6.68
C GLY A 102 -9.01 -7.39 6.27
N VAL A 103 -8.05 -8.33 6.38
CA VAL A 103 -8.26 -9.77 6.13
C VAL A 103 -7.99 -10.62 7.37
N GLU A 104 -7.99 -10.01 8.56
CA GLU A 104 -7.81 -10.71 9.84
C GLU A 104 -9.15 -10.88 10.57
N SER A 105 -9.32 -11.99 11.30
CA SER A 105 -10.45 -12.19 12.23
C SER A 105 -10.14 -11.60 13.62
N ALA A 106 -8.87 -11.59 13.99
CA ALA A 106 -8.29 -10.96 15.18
C ALA A 106 -6.84 -10.57 14.87
N PRO A 107 -6.21 -9.65 15.62
CA PRO A 107 -4.84 -9.18 15.34
C PRO A 107 -3.85 -10.33 15.11
N GLY A 108 -3.26 -10.38 13.92
CA GLY A 108 -2.29 -11.41 13.51
C GLY A 108 -2.89 -12.76 13.08
N ILE A 109 -4.22 -12.93 13.13
CA ILE A 109 -4.92 -14.15 12.71
C ILE A 109 -5.67 -13.88 11.40
N LYS A 110 -5.14 -14.39 10.29
CA LYS A 110 -5.75 -14.26 8.96
C LYS A 110 -7.05 -15.06 8.85
N ASP A 111 -8.06 -14.47 8.23
CA ASP A 111 -9.36 -15.08 7.98
C ASP A 111 -9.46 -15.54 6.52
N ALA A 112 -9.60 -16.85 6.31
CA ALA A 112 -9.65 -17.44 4.97
C ALA A 112 -10.86 -16.96 4.15
N THR A 113 -12.00 -16.69 4.80
CA THR A 113 -13.21 -16.21 4.13
C THR A 113 -12.99 -14.77 3.65
N ARG A 114 -12.41 -13.90 4.48
CA ARG A 114 -12.07 -12.52 4.09
C ARG A 114 -11.03 -12.49 2.98
N MET A 115 -10.01 -13.35 3.03
CA MET A 115 -9.03 -13.45 1.94
C MET A 115 -9.68 -13.88 0.62
N ARG A 116 -10.59 -14.87 0.64
CA ARG A 116 -11.33 -15.29 -0.57
C ARG A 116 -12.17 -14.14 -1.14
N ALA A 117 -12.94 -13.47 -0.28
CA ALA A 117 -13.77 -12.33 -0.67
C ALA A 117 -12.92 -11.19 -1.29
N LEU A 118 -11.73 -10.93 -0.73
CA LEU A 118 -10.80 -9.95 -1.28
C LEU A 118 -10.35 -10.31 -2.72
N PHE A 119 -9.91 -11.54 -2.95
CA PHE A 119 -9.49 -11.99 -4.28
C PHE A 119 -10.66 -12.10 -5.27
N GLU A 120 -11.88 -12.34 -4.80
CA GLU A 120 -13.09 -12.27 -5.63
C GLU A 120 -13.38 -10.83 -6.07
N ALA A 121 -13.33 -9.87 -5.15
CA ALA A 121 -13.51 -8.45 -5.46
C ALA A 121 -12.47 -7.94 -6.48
N LEU A 122 -11.20 -8.35 -6.31
CA LEU A 122 -10.13 -8.01 -7.26
C LEU A 122 -10.36 -8.61 -8.66
N ARG A 123 -10.76 -9.87 -8.75
CA ARG A 123 -11.03 -10.53 -10.04
C ARG A 123 -12.21 -9.92 -10.78
N GLN A 124 -13.24 -9.49 -10.06
CA GLN A 124 -14.38 -8.79 -10.64
C GLN A 124 -13.95 -7.44 -11.23
N ALA A 125 -13.11 -6.69 -10.50
CA ALA A 125 -12.56 -5.41 -10.96
C ALA A 125 -11.66 -5.56 -12.20
N GLU A 126 -10.85 -6.63 -12.30
CA GLU A 126 -10.00 -6.88 -13.48
C GLU A 126 -10.82 -7.17 -14.75
N GLY A 127 -12.00 -7.80 -14.62
CA GLY A 127 -12.87 -8.12 -15.75
C GLY A 127 -13.49 -6.89 -16.44
N GLU A 128 -13.55 -5.76 -15.74
CA GLU A 128 -14.16 -4.52 -16.25
C GLU A 128 -13.17 -3.64 -17.04
N TRP A 129 -11.86 -3.93 -16.99
CA TRP A 129 -10.81 -3.02 -17.51
C TRP A 129 -10.00 -3.58 -18.68
N ARG A 130 -10.39 -4.75 -19.20
CA ARG A 130 -9.77 -5.33 -20.40
C ARG A 130 -10.24 -4.67 -21.68
#